data_AF-A0A951MD88-F1
#
_entry.id   AF-A0A951MD88-F1
#
_cell.length_a   1.000
_cell.length_b   1.000
_cell.length_c   1.000
_cell.angle_alpha   90.00
_cell.angle_beta   90.00
_cell.angle_gamma   90.00
#
_symmetry.space_group_name_H-M   'P 1'
#
loop_
_entity.id
_entity.type
_entity.pdbx_description
1 polymer ?
#
loop_
_entity_poly.entity_id
_entity_poly.type
_entity_poly.pdbx_seq_one_letter_code
_entity_poly.pdbx_strand_id
1 'polypeptide(L)'
;MRNKVISDLGNGFKYHELVEFYCTKQDLSTFDPYDIWKTGLGVYVKDWFNRSKLLAGGPALAMTLYDHLLNNGLRLGYSKQEYPIVRALAAQVLLNTYNSSKNDKYLISAREHLDWLVENSSKGYSGYCWGLGFKWAVYKGVIYDSNTPHSTHTPYALEAFDMYKEITNESRYDHVIISCFEFYENDLKILCEDKDSMAISYGPFKDRPISNAVSYTLYAYSIFLKYFPEKGEYLNAKIQKFYNFIKKKQLDNGAWFYAPLESNSFIDCFHSCIILKNVFKAQRNLGCLQDSDLIIQSGYEYLKNHFFEEKIGLFKRFSKTNKLSLIKFDLYDNAEVLALSKLLVDNDVAESLQDRIFEVFVKSDKEIFSAINILGNPINKNTLRWAVMPFLYSLST
;
A
#
# COMPACT_ATOMS: atom_id res chain seq x y z
N MET A 1 12.81 22.74 -7.40
CA MET A 1 11.73 23.64 -6.93
C MET A 1 10.78 22.85 -6.04
N ARG A 2 10.92 22.90 -4.72
CA ARG A 2 9.91 22.43 -3.75
C ARG A 2 10.12 23.26 -2.48
N ASN A 3 9.17 24.16 -2.18
CA ASN A 3 8.99 24.85 -0.90
C ASN A 3 7.71 25.70 -0.99
N LYS A 4 6.58 25.06 -1.29
CA LYS A 4 5.30 25.63 -0.88
C LYS A 4 4.94 24.91 0.40
N VAL A 5 5.06 25.62 1.52
CA VAL A 5 4.53 25.16 2.80
C VAL A 5 3.05 24.88 2.56
N ILE A 6 2.64 23.61 2.69
CA ILE A 6 1.25 23.19 2.54
C ILE A 6 0.51 23.63 3.80
N SER A 7 0.23 24.93 3.94
CA SER A 7 -0.46 25.47 5.12
C SER A 7 -1.98 25.35 4.99
N ASP A 8 -2.53 25.49 3.78
CA ASP A 8 -3.96 25.43 3.50
C ASP A 8 -4.26 24.39 2.42
N LEU A 9 -5.08 23.39 2.76
CA LEU A 9 -5.50 22.30 1.84
C LEU A 9 -6.76 22.63 1.03
N GLY A 10 -7.17 23.90 0.99
CA GLY A 10 -8.50 24.28 0.51
C GLY A 10 -9.59 23.93 1.53
N ASN A 11 -10.77 24.56 1.43
CA ASN A 11 -11.96 24.31 2.27
C ASN A 11 -11.78 24.49 3.80
N GLY A 12 -10.73 25.20 4.24
CA GLY A 12 -10.48 25.47 5.67
C GLY A 12 -9.75 24.36 6.42
N PHE A 13 -9.38 23.25 5.76
CA PHE A 13 -8.62 22.17 6.38
C PHE A 13 -7.13 22.49 6.46
N LYS A 14 -6.52 22.20 7.61
CA LYS A 14 -5.10 22.43 7.86
C LYS A 14 -4.34 21.11 7.91
N TYR A 15 -3.48 20.90 6.91
CA TYR A 15 -2.60 19.72 6.80
C TYR A 15 -1.87 19.40 8.10
N HIS A 16 -1.25 20.41 8.72
CA HIS A 16 -0.47 20.24 9.93
C HIS A 16 -1.29 19.75 11.13
N GLU A 17 -2.55 20.17 11.25
CA GLU A 17 -3.45 19.72 12.33
C GLU A 17 -3.83 18.23 12.14
N LEU A 18 -4.03 17.78 10.89
CA LEU A 18 -4.26 16.37 10.58
C LEU A 18 -3.03 15.51 10.90
N VAL A 19 -1.84 15.92 10.47
CA VAL A 19 -0.57 15.22 10.76
C VAL A 19 -0.35 15.14 12.27
N GLU A 20 -0.56 16.23 12.99
CA GLU A 20 -0.44 16.25 14.44
C GLU A 20 -1.44 15.30 15.09
N PHE A 21 -2.72 15.34 14.69
CA PHE A 21 -3.75 14.50 15.29
C PHE A 21 -3.56 13.01 14.99
N TYR A 22 -3.12 12.63 13.79
CA TYR A 22 -3.04 11.23 13.39
C TYR A 22 -1.65 10.62 13.55
N CYS A 23 -0.60 11.33 13.15
CA CYS A 23 0.74 10.73 13.03
C CYS A 23 1.59 10.90 14.28
N THR A 24 1.38 11.93 15.11
CA THR A 24 2.23 12.16 16.30
C THR A 24 1.86 11.36 17.54
N LYS A 25 0.83 10.49 17.45
CA LYS A 25 0.37 9.67 18.56
C LYS A 25 1.30 8.48 18.79
N GLN A 26 1.61 8.19 20.04
CA GLN A 26 2.34 6.98 20.41
C GLN A 26 1.53 5.70 20.20
N ASP A 27 0.21 5.73 20.37
CA ASP A 27 -0.71 4.63 20.06
C ASP A 27 -1.50 4.94 18.78
N LEU A 28 -1.27 4.13 17.75
CA LEU A 28 -1.96 4.13 16.45
C LEU A 28 -2.87 2.92 16.29
N SER A 29 -3.30 2.30 17.40
CA SER A 29 -4.26 1.20 17.38
C SER A 29 -5.54 1.65 16.71
N THR A 30 -5.98 0.88 15.71
CA THR A 30 -7.12 1.24 14.87
C THR A 30 -8.00 0.05 14.54
N PHE A 31 -9.27 0.34 14.29
CA PHE A 31 -10.16 -0.57 13.59
C PHE A 31 -9.83 -0.58 12.10
N ASP A 32 -10.38 -1.53 11.39
CA ASP A 32 -10.08 -1.72 9.99
C ASP A 32 -11.30 -2.26 9.22
N PRO A 33 -11.43 -1.94 7.92
CA PRO A 33 -12.54 -2.44 7.11
C PRO A 33 -12.60 -3.97 6.99
N TYR A 34 -11.55 -4.67 7.40
CA TYR A 34 -11.48 -6.13 7.33
C TYR A 34 -11.64 -6.81 8.69
N ASP A 35 -11.96 -6.09 9.78
CA ASP A 35 -11.97 -6.65 11.14
C ASP A 35 -12.79 -7.93 11.26
N ILE A 36 -13.97 -8.00 10.63
CA ILE A 36 -14.78 -9.21 10.65
C ILE A 36 -14.01 -10.44 10.15
N TRP A 37 -13.19 -10.26 9.11
CA TRP A 37 -12.43 -11.31 8.43
C TRP A 37 -11.17 -11.73 9.19
N LYS A 38 -10.81 -11.02 10.25
CA LYS A 38 -9.68 -11.33 11.14
C LYS A 38 -10.11 -12.13 12.36
N THR A 39 -11.40 -12.09 12.70
CA THR A 39 -11.97 -12.93 13.76
C THR A 39 -11.81 -14.41 13.42
N GLY A 40 -11.81 -15.29 14.44
CA GLY A 40 -11.73 -16.73 14.21
C GLY A 40 -12.84 -17.25 13.29
N LEU A 41 -14.07 -16.76 13.46
CA LEU A 41 -15.20 -17.09 12.59
C LEU A 41 -15.00 -16.55 11.16
N GLY A 42 -14.54 -15.31 11.02
CA GLY A 42 -14.29 -14.71 9.71
C GLY A 42 -13.21 -15.43 8.93
N VAL A 43 -12.11 -15.81 9.58
CA VAL A 43 -11.04 -16.62 8.97
C VAL A 43 -11.60 -17.98 8.54
N TYR A 44 -12.40 -18.64 9.38
CA TYR A 44 -13.03 -19.91 9.06
C TYR A 44 -13.94 -19.82 7.83
N VAL A 45 -14.87 -18.86 7.81
CA VAL A 45 -15.80 -18.66 6.69
C VAL A 45 -15.04 -18.30 5.41
N LYS A 46 -13.98 -17.51 5.52
CA LYS A 46 -13.15 -17.14 4.38
C LYS A 46 -12.35 -18.32 3.82
N ASP A 47 -11.76 -19.16 4.66
CA ASP A 47 -11.09 -20.39 4.20
C ASP A 47 -12.11 -21.35 3.55
N TRP A 48 -13.30 -21.48 4.13
CA TRP A 48 -14.38 -22.27 3.53
C TRP A 48 -14.79 -21.72 2.15
N PHE A 49 -14.92 -20.39 2.01
CA PHE A 49 -15.20 -19.74 0.72
C PHE A 49 -14.10 -19.98 -0.32
N ASN A 50 -12.84 -19.94 0.11
CA ASN A 50 -11.71 -20.23 -0.76
C ASN A 50 -11.68 -21.70 -1.24
N ARG A 51 -12.25 -22.64 -0.47
CA ARG A 51 -12.37 -24.06 -0.84
C ARG A 51 -13.61 -24.35 -1.68
N SER A 52 -14.75 -23.71 -1.37
CA SER A 52 -16.02 -23.90 -2.07
C SER A 52 -16.87 -22.62 -2.04
N LYS A 53 -16.85 -21.88 -3.15
CA LYS A 53 -17.62 -20.64 -3.31
C LYS A 53 -19.13 -20.87 -3.21
N LEU A 54 -19.62 -22.01 -3.72
CA LEU A 54 -21.05 -22.34 -3.72
C LEU A 54 -21.58 -22.56 -2.30
N LEU A 55 -20.84 -23.31 -1.48
CA LEU A 55 -21.29 -23.66 -0.12
C LEU A 55 -21.10 -22.52 0.88
N ALA A 56 -19.98 -21.78 0.77
CA ALA A 56 -19.68 -20.71 1.72
C ALA A 56 -20.15 -19.32 1.25
N GLY A 57 -20.75 -19.20 0.06
CA GLY A 57 -21.19 -17.92 -0.50
C GLY A 57 -22.25 -17.23 0.37
N GLY A 58 -23.25 -17.98 0.84
CA GLY A 58 -24.27 -17.47 1.77
C GLY A 58 -23.69 -16.98 3.09
N PRO A 59 -22.92 -17.81 3.82
CA PRO A 59 -22.22 -17.39 5.04
C PRO A 59 -21.31 -16.16 4.85
N ALA A 60 -20.50 -16.11 3.78
CA ALA A 60 -19.64 -14.98 3.50
C ALA A 60 -20.44 -13.70 3.21
N LEU A 61 -21.54 -13.79 2.46
CA LEU A 61 -22.44 -12.66 2.23
C LEU A 61 -23.10 -12.19 3.52
N ALA A 62 -23.59 -13.11 4.36
CA ALA A 62 -24.21 -12.78 5.63
C ALA A 62 -23.25 -12.03 6.56
N MET A 63 -21.99 -12.48 6.66
CA MET A 63 -20.95 -11.78 7.42
C MET A 63 -20.66 -10.39 6.83
N THR A 64 -20.53 -10.29 5.50
CA THR A 64 -20.34 -9.00 4.83
C THR A 64 -21.47 -8.04 5.15
N LEU A 65 -22.73 -8.47 5.05
CA LEU A 65 -23.89 -7.63 5.32
C LEU A 65 -23.98 -7.23 6.80
N TYR A 66 -23.73 -8.16 7.72
CA TYR A 66 -23.65 -7.86 9.15
C TYR A 66 -22.60 -6.78 9.44
N ASP A 67 -21.40 -6.93 8.89
CA ASP A 67 -20.32 -5.97 9.12
C ASP A 67 -20.68 -4.60 8.54
N HIS A 68 -21.11 -4.54 7.28
CA HIS A 68 -21.37 -3.28 6.59
C HIS A 68 -22.60 -2.53 7.11
N LEU A 69 -23.66 -3.24 7.51
CA LEU A 69 -24.94 -2.62 7.87
C LEU A 69 -25.10 -2.39 9.38
N LEU A 70 -24.50 -3.23 10.22
CA LEU A 70 -24.69 -3.19 11.67
C LEU A 70 -23.36 -2.94 12.39
N ASN A 71 -22.36 -3.78 12.17
CA ASN A 71 -21.17 -3.81 13.03
C ASN A 71 -20.11 -2.75 12.70
N ASN A 72 -20.17 -2.13 11.52
CA ASN A 72 -19.28 -1.03 11.14
C ASN A 72 -19.42 0.18 12.10
N GLY A 73 -20.62 0.39 12.65
CA GLY A 73 -20.86 1.42 13.68
C GLY A 73 -20.58 0.91 15.09
N LEU A 74 -21.14 -0.24 15.45
CA LEU A 74 -21.09 -0.76 16.82
C LEU A 74 -19.73 -1.35 17.22
N ARG A 75 -18.98 -1.90 16.25
CA ARG A 75 -17.67 -2.54 16.43
C ARG A 75 -17.66 -3.63 17.52
N LEU A 76 -18.77 -4.35 17.67
CA LEU A 76 -18.92 -5.44 18.63
C LEU A 76 -17.99 -6.59 18.29
N GLY A 77 -17.21 -7.04 19.28
CA GLY A 77 -16.27 -8.13 19.12
C GLY A 77 -15.01 -7.79 18.33
N TYR A 78 -14.82 -6.53 17.94
CA TYR A 78 -13.57 -6.07 17.30
C TYR A 78 -12.68 -5.41 18.34
N SER A 79 -11.38 -5.68 18.24
CA SER A 79 -10.36 -4.98 19.01
C SER A 79 -9.53 -4.15 18.06
N LYS A 80 -9.21 -2.93 18.48
CA LYS A 80 -8.19 -2.13 17.79
C LYS A 80 -6.84 -2.82 17.94
N GLN A 81 -5.99 -2.66 16.94
CA GLN A 81 -4.62 -3.14 16.99
C GLN A 81 -3.70 -2.23 16.18
N GLU A 82 -2.41 -2.37 16.43
CA GLU A 82 -1.34 -1.76 15.66
C GLU A 82 -1.09 -2.51 14.34
N TYR A 83 -0.62 -1.77 13.33
CA TYR A 83 -0.23 -2.33 12.04
C TYR A 83 1.12 -1.75 11.60
N PRO A 84 2.10 -2.59 11.20
CA PRO A 84 3.39 -2.10 10.71
C PRO A 84 3.28 -1.08 9.59
N ILE A 85 2.38 -1.30 8.62
CA ILE A 85 2.14 -0.33 7.53
C ILE A 85 1.64 1.03 8.02
N VAL A 86 0.85 1.09 9.10
CA VAL A 86 0.36 2.34 9.68
C VAL A 86 1.53 3.12 10.29
N ARG A 87 2.41 2.42 11.02
CA ARG A 87 3.62 3.00 11.62
C ARG A 87 4.60 3.48 10.56
N ALA A 88 4.81 2.68 9.52
CA ALA A 88 5.67 3.04 8.39
C ALA A 88 5.16 4.30 7.67
N LEU A 89 3.87 4.35 7.31
CA LEU A 89 3.30 5.53 6.65
C LEU A 89 3.29 6.76 7.57
N ALA A 90 3.02 6.60 8.87
CA ALA A 90 3.12 7.69 9.84
C ALA A 90 4.55 8.26 9.89
N ALA A 91 5.57 7.39 9.94
CA ALA A 91 6.97 7.81 9.88
C ALA A 91 7.28 8.56 8.57
N GLN A 92 6.85 8.03 7.41
CA GLN A 92 7.06 8.69 6.12
C GLN A 92 6.39 10.08 6.04
N VAL A 93 5.13 10.21 6.51
CA VAL A 93 4.42 11.49 6.59
C VAL A 93 5.16 12.49 7.48
N LEU A 94 5.59 12.05 8.66
CA LEU A 94 6.32 12.89 9.60
C LEU A 94 7.69 13.31 9.06
N LEU A 95 8.39 12.42 8.36
CA LEU A 95 9.67 12.73 7.70
C LEU A 95 9.50 13.73 6.56
N ASN A 96 8.49 13.58 5.72
CA ASN A 96 8.15 14.56 4.68
C ASN A 96 7.80 15.93 5.31
N THR A 97 7.02 15.92 6.38
CA THR A 97 6.61 17.14 7.10
C THR A 97 7.80 17.80 7.81
N TYR A 98 8.71 17.02 8.40
CA TYR A 98 9.96 17.51 8.95
C TYR A 98 10.82 18.14 7.85
N ASN A 99 10.92 17.51 6.69
CA ASN A 99 11.78 18.01 5.62
C ASN A 99 11.34 19.40 5.11
N SER A 100 10.04 19.68 5.09
CA SER A 100 9.49 20.97 4.69
C SER A 100 9.43 22.02 5.82
N SER A 101 9.12 21.60 7.05
CA SER A 101 8.93 22.52 8.19
C SER A 101 10.17 22.74 9.06
N LYS A 102 11.12 21.79 9.04
CA LYS A 102 12.28 21.70 9.94
C LYS A 102 11.93 21.73 11.43
N ASN A 103 10.72 21.30 11.80
CA ASN A 103 10.30 21.17 13.19
C ASN A 103 10.68 19.80 13.76
N ASP A 104 11.64 19.78 14.68
CA ASP A 104 12.20 18.55 15.28
C ASP A 104 11.16 17.66 15.97
N LYS A 105 10.00 18.20 16.39
CA LYS A 105 8.89 17.40 16.93
C LYS A 105 8.50 16.26 15.97
N TYR A 106 8.45 16.55 14.67
CA TYR A 106 8.08 15.54 13.67
C TYR A 106 9.18 14.49 13.49
N LEU A 107 10.45 14.89 13.54
CA LEU A 107 11.58 13.96 13.48
C LEU A 107 11.61 13.03 14.70
N ILE A 108 11.40 13.59 15.91
CA ILE A 108 11.32 12.80 17.15
C ILE A 108 10.20 11.76 17.05
N SER A 109 9.00 12.17 16.64
CA SER A 109 7.88 11.23 16.52
C SER A 109 8.08 10.22 15.38
N ALA A 110 8.73 10.59 14.28
CA ALA A 110 9.11 9.64 13.24
C ALA A 110 10.05 8.55 13.79
N ARG A 111 11.03 8.92 14.62
CA ARG A 111 11.93 7.96 15.28
C ARG A 111 11.17 7.00 16.20
N GLU A 112 10.19 7.47 16.97
CA GLU A 112 9.36 6.60 17.80
C GLU A 112 8.66 5.49 16.98
N HIS A 113 8.13 5.84 15.80
CA HIS A 113 7.49 4.84 14.91
C HIS A 113 8.49 3.89 14.27
N LEU A 114 9.68 4.37 13.92
CA LEU A 114 10.76 3.54 13.37
C LEU A 114 11.29 2.56 14.43
N ASP A 115 11.50 3.02 15.66
CA ASP A 115 11.89 2.17 16.79
C ASP A 115 10.81 1.11 17.08
N TRP A 116 9.53 1.50 17.06
CA TRP A 116 8.41 0.54 17.17
C TRP A 116 8.46 -0.54 16.09
N LEU A 117 8.77 -0.17 14.84
CA LEU A 117 8.90 -1.13 13.73
C LEU A 117 10.04 -2.13 13.96
N VAL A 118 11.18 -1.67 14.49
CA VAL A 118 12.31 -2.54 14.84
C VAL A 118 11.88 -3.56 15.90
N GLU A 119 11.19 -3.11 16.95
CA GLU A 119 10.73 -3.99 18.03
C GLU A 119 9.69 -5.02 17.54
N ASN A 120 8.79 -4.57 16.66
CA ASN A 120 7.61 -5.32 16.19
C ASN A 120 7.79 -5.94 14.80
N SER A 121 9.02 -6.34 14.46
CA SER A 121 9.29 -7.16 13.28
C SER A 121 8.74 -8.58 13.41
N SER A 122 8.41 -9.20 12.28
CA SER A 122 8.11 -10.64 12.22
C SER A 122 9.30 -11.45 12.76
N LYS A 123 9.02 -12.51 13.51
CA LYS A 123 10.04 -13.37 14.13
C LYS A 123 10.15 -14.72 13.41
N GLY A 124 11.34 -15.32 13.42
CA GLY A 124 11.60 -16.64 12.82
C GLY A 124 11.92 -16.61 11.31
N TYR A 125 12.27 -15.45 10.77
CA TYR A 125 12.69 -15.24 9.38
C TYR A 125 14.14 -14.71 9.33
N SER A 126 14.74 -14.73 8.15
CA SER A 126 16.18 -14.50 7.96
C SER A 126 16.62 -13.05 8.19
N GLY A 127 15.68 -12.11 8.29
CA GLY A 127 15.96 -10.71 8.61
C GLY A 127 14.74 -9.93 9.09
N TYR A 128 14.91 -8.62 9.27
CA TYR A 128 13.79 -7.72 9.60
C TYR A 128 12.77 -7.70 8.45
N CYS A 129 11.53 -8.02 8.76
CA CYS A 129 10.43 -8.06 7.80
C CYS A 129 9.08 -7.88 8.51
N TRP A 130 8.06 -7.49 7.75
CA TRP A 130 6.72 -7.22 8.29
C TRP A 130 5.62 -7.75 7.38
N GLY A 131 4.46 -8.01 7.98
CA GLY A 131 3.28 -8.57 7.33
C GLY A 131 2.00 -7.78 7.59
N LEU A 132 0.87 -8.46 7.48
CA LEU A 132 -0.45 -7.87 7.73
C LEU A 132 -0.71 -7.55 9.22
N GLY A 133 -0.06 -8.27 10.14
CA GLY A 133 -0.32 -8.17 11.58
C GLY A 133 -1.60 -8.89 12.04
N PHE A 134 -2.20 -9.73 11.19
CA PHE A 134 -3.36 -10.56 11.53
C PHE A 134 -3.45 -11.79 10.63
N LYS A 135 -4.18 -12.81 11.08
CA LYS A 135 -4.40 -14.05 10.33
C LYS A 135 -5.28 -13.80 9.11
N TRP A 136 -4.85 -14.28 7.93
CA TRP A 136 -5.52 -14.04 6.67
C TRP A 136 -5.58 -15.29 5.80
N ALA A 137 -6.79 -15.74 5.47
CA ALA A 137 -7.00 -16.81 4.48
C ALA A 137 -6.85 -16.22 3.08
N VAL A 138 -5.77 -16.55 2.38
CA VAL A 138 -5.36 -15.92 1.11
C VAL A 138 -6.07 -16.58 -0.07
N TYR A 139 -5.90 -17.90 -0.19
CA TYR A 139 -6.53 -18.74 -1.20
C TYR A 139 -6.58 -20.20 -0.70
N LYS A 140 -7.05 -21.14 -1.53
CA LYS A 140 -7.30 -22.53 -1.14
C LYS A 140 -6.10 -23.18 -0.45
N GLY A 141 -6.23 -23.41 0.86
CA GLY A 141 -5.23 -24.10 1.68
C GLY A 141 -4.05 -23.24 2.14
N VAL A 142 -4.06 -21.93 1.85
CA VAL A 142 -2.99 -21.00 2.28
C VAL A 142 -3.56 -19.97 3.23
N ILE A 143 -3.10 -20.04 4.47
CA ILE A 143 -3.43 -19.11 5.54
C ILE A 143 -2.13 -18.55 6.08
N TYR A 144 -1.99 -17.24 6.00
CA TYR A 144 -0.91 -16.52 6.66
C TYR A 144 -1.36 -16.17 8.08
N ASP A 145 -0.49 -16.38 9.06
CA ASP A 145 -0.74 -15.96 10.43
C ASP A 145 -0.37 -14.48 10.63
N SER A 146 -0.55 -13.96 11.84
CA SER A 146 -0.25 -12.57 12.17
C SER A 146 1.24 -12.21 12.09
N ASN A 147 2.13 -13.22 12.17
CA ASN A 147 3.57 -13.06 12.14
C ASN A 147 4.15 -13.23 10.73
N THR A 148 3.36 -13.72 9.77
CA THR A 148 3.83 -14.01 8.41
C THR A 148 4.17 -12.71 7.65
N PRO A 149 5.42 -12.50 7.23
CA PRO A 149 5.85 -11.31 6.51
C PRO A 149 5.45 -11.37 5.04
N HIS A 150 5.34 -10.20 4.43
CA HIS A 150 5.03 -10.07 3.01
C HIS A 150 6.03 -9.20 2.27
N SER A 151 6.29 -9.59 1.02
CA SER A 151 7.04 -8.79 0.04
C SER A 151 6.34 -7.49 -0.34
N THR A 152 5.06 -7.32 0.04
CA THR A 152 4.27 -6.09 -0.17
C THR A 152 4.13 -5.21 1.06
N HIS A 153 4.46 -5.71 2.26
CA HIS A 153 4.34 -4.95 3.52
C HIS A 153 5.70 -4.48 4.02
N THR A 154 6.72 -5.34 3.91
CA THR A 154 8.11 -5.00 4.24
C THR A 154 8.63 -3.73 3.52
N PRO A 155 8.32 -3.49 2.23
CA PRO A 155 8.76 -2.27 1.54
C PRO A 155 8.33 -0.95 2.18
N TYR A 156 7.18 -0.90 2.86
CA TYR A 156 6.74 0.33 3.51
C TYR A 156 7.69 0.73 4.65
N ALA A 157 8.07 -0.25 5.49
CA ALA A 157 9.03 -0.03 6.56
C ALA A 157 10.43 0.24 5.99
N LEU A 158 10.86 -0.55 5.00
CA LEU A 158 12.14 -0.36 4.30
C LEU A 158 12.28 1.06 3.74
N GLU A 159 11.25 1.56 3.04
CA GLU A 159 11.23 2.94 2.53
C GLU A 159 11.28 3.98 3.65
N ALA A 160 10.58 3.75 4.78
CA ALA A 160 10.62 4.67 5.91
C ALA A 160 12.03 4.78 6.54
N PHE A 161 12.75 3.65 6.65
CA PHE A 161 14.14 3.64 7.12
C PHE A 161 15.09 4.30 6.11
N ASP A 162 14.95 4.01 4.81
CA ASP A 162 15.77 4.65 3.75
C ASP A 162 15.55 6.17 3.72
N MET A 163 14.28 6.62 3.80
CA MET A 163 13.94 8.04 3.90
C MET A 163 14.56 8.71 5.13
N TYR A 164 14.56 8.04 6.29
CA TYR A 164 15.21 8.57 7.49
C TYR A 164 16.70 8.79 7.26
N LYS A 165 17.40 7.81 6.67
CA LYS A 165 18.81 7.91 6.31
C LYS A 165 19.05 9.07 5.34
N GLU A 166 18.26 9.19 4.28
CA GLU A 166 18.41 10.24 3.27
C GLU A 166 18.21 11.65 3.86
N ILE A 167 17.28 11.81 4.81
CA ILE A 167 16.94 13.11 5.40
C ILE A 167 17.91 13.52 6.52
N THR A 168 18.34 12.57 7.35
CA THR A 168 19.14 12.86 8.56
C THR A 168 20.63 12.58 8.39
N ASN A 169 21.00 11.77 7.38
CA ASN A 169 22.32 11.18 7.20
C ASN A 169 22.79 10.26 8.36
N GLU A 170 21.90 9.91 9.29
CA GLU A 170 22.23 9.06 10.43
C GLU A 170 22.14 7.57 10.05
N SER A 171 23.16 6.78 10.40
CA SER A 171 23.23 5.34 10.11
C SER A 171 22.47 4.43 11.08
N ARG A 172 21.65 5.01 11.97
CA ARG A 172 21.00 4.30 13.08
C ARG A 172 20.26 3.04 12.64
N TYR A 173 19.58 3.10 11.50
CA TYR A 173 18.75 1.99 10.99
C TYR A 173 19.37 1.26 9.79
N ASP A 174 20.62 1.54 9.42
CA ASP A 174 21.29 0.88 8.27
C ASP A 174 21.29 -0.65 8.46
N HIS A 175 21.48 -1.12 9.70
CA HIS A 175 21.43 -2.55 10.04
C HIS A 175 20.05 -3.20 9.74
N VAL A 176 18.95 -2.45 9.88
CA VAL A 176 17.59 -2.93 9.59
C VAL A 176 17.40 -3.07 8.08
N ILE A 177 17.85 -2.07 7.31
CA ILE A 177 17.80 -2.05 5.85
C ILE A 177 18.60 -3.23 5.27
N ILE A 178 19.85 -3.38 5.73
CA ILE A 178 20.75 -4.48 5.35
C ILE A 178 20.11 -5.82 5.70
N SER A 179 19.50 -5.96 6.88
CA SER A 179 18.86 -7.20 7.28
C SER A 179 17.59 -7.52 6.48
N CYS A 180 16.83 -6.51 6.01
CA CYS A 180 15.67 -6.75 5.14
C CYS A 180 16.07 -7.50 3.86
N PHE A 181 17.28 -7.29 3.33
CA PHE A 181 17.79 -8.00 2.16
C PHE A 181 17.82 -9.52 2.40
N GLU A 182 18.22 -9.98 3.59
CA GLU A 182 18.26 -11.41 3.94
C GLU A 182 16.87 -12.06 3.89
N PHE A 183 15.80 -11.33 4.25
CA PHE A 183 14.43 -11.82 4.09
C PHE A 183 14.08 -12.05 2.61
N TYR A 184 14.45 -11.11 1.73
CA TYR A 184 14.18 -11.24 0.30
C TYR A 184 14.98 -12.36 -0.37
N GLU A 185 16.22 -12.59 0.07
CA GLU A 185 17.09 -13.61 -0.51
C GLU A 185 16.76 -15.03 -0.03
N ASN A 186 16.47 -15.18 1.27
CA ASN A 186 16.43 -16.50 1.90
C ASN A 186 15.01 -17.03 2.14
N ASP A 187 14.04 -16.14 2.38
CA ASP A 187 12.69 -16.57 2.78
C ASP A 187 11.70 -16.59 1.61
N LEU A 188 11.75 -15.61 0.71
CA LEU A 188 10.86 -15.52 -0.45
C LEU A 188 11.18 -16.58 -1.51
N LYS A 189 10.16 -17.02 -2.24
CA LYS A 189 10.27 -18.10 -3.24
C LYS A 189 10.21 -17.54 -4.65
N ILE A 190 11.16 -17.95 -5.49
CA ILE A 190 11.07 -17.73 -6.94
C ILE A 190 9.90 -18.57 -7.47
N LEU A 191 8.92 -17.91 -8.09
CA LEU A 191 7.71 -18.55 -8.61
C LEU A 191 7.81 -18.85 -10.09
N CYS A 192 8.43 -17.93 -10.84
CA CYS A 192 8.80 -18.14 -12.23
C CYS A 192 10.09 -17.36 -12.51
N GLU A 193 10.98 -17.97 -13.28
CA GLU A 193 12.22 -17.36 -13.75
C GLU A 193 12.53 -17.89 -15.14
N ASP A 194 12.82 -16.97 -16.05
CA ASP A 194 13.46 -17.24 -17.33
C ASP A 194 14.74 -16.39 -17.47
N LYS A 195 15.38 -16.43 -18.64
CA LYS A 195 16.62 -15.68 -18.90
C LYS A 195 16.46 -14.18 -18.60
N ASP A 196 15.29 -13.60 -18.90
CA ASP A 196 15.07 -12.16 -18.91
C ASP A 196 14.07 -11.69 -17.85
N SER A 197 13.32 -12.57 -17.19
CA SER A 197 12.19 -12.20 -16.33
C SER A 197 12.08 -13.07 -15.08
N MET A 198 11.66 -12.49 -13.95
CA MET A 198 11.43 -13.21 -12.70
C MET A 198 10.21 -12.67 -11.94
N ALA A 199 9.52 -13.56 -11.22
CA ALA A 199 8.59 -13.17 -10.16
C ALA A 199 8.82 -13.99 -8.89
N ILE A 200 8.59 -13.36 -7.74
CA ILE A 200 8.68 -13.99 -6.42
C ILE A 200 7.33 -14.02 -5.71
N SER A 201 7.26 -14.81 -4.64
CA SER A 201 6.07 -15.00 -3.83
C SER A 201 5.71 -13.78 -2.98
N TYR A 202 4.44 -13.76 -2.56
CA TYR A 202 3.90 -12.73 -1.68
C TYR A 202 4.47 -12.79 -0.26
N GLY A 203 4.86 -13.98 0.18
CA GLY A 203 5.45 -14.26 1.50
C GLY A 203 6.34 -15.50 1.44
N PRO A 204 6.68 -16.12 2.58
CA PRO A 204 7.65 -17.22 2.66
C PRO A 204 7.15 -18.54 2.07
N PHE A 205 5.86 -18.61 1.70
CA PHE A 205 5.24 -19.78 1.12
C PHE A 205 5.08 -19.60 -0.39
N LYS A 206 5.10 -20.72 -1.13
CA LYS A 206 4.84 -20.70 -2.57
C LYS A 206 3.38 -20.29 -2.81
N ASP A 207 3.20 -19.23 -3.60
CA ASP A 207 1.91 -18.67 -4.01
C ASP A 207 1.89 -18.56 -5.56
N ARG A 208 1.14 -17.61 -6.10
CA ARG A 208 1.10 -17.23 -7.52
C ARG A 208 1.81 -15.90 -7.76
N PRO A 209 2.36 -15.68 -8.98
CA PRO A 209 2.90 -14.38 -9.35
C PRO A 209 1.81 -13.31 -9.31
N ILE A 210 2.08 -12.21 -8.62
CA ILE A 210 1.18 -11.05 -8.48
C ILE A 210 1.92 -9.79 -8.94
N SER A 211 1.32 -9.04 -9.87
CA SER A 211 1.99 -7.92 -10.55
C SER A 211 2.49 -6.85 -9.57
N ASN A 212 1.67 -6.42 -8.60
CA ASN A 212 2.09 -5.41 -7.63
C ASN A 212 3.10 -5.94 -6.60
N ALA A 213 3.11 -7.25 -6.31
CA ALA A 213 4.12 -7.82 -5.42
C ALA A 213 5.50 -7.83 -6.07
N VAL A 214 5.55 -8.09 -7.38
CA VAL A 214 6.79 -7.98 -8.16
C VAL A 214 7.25 -6.53 -8.24
N SER A 215 6.35 -5.54 -8.38
CA SER A 215 6.75 -4.13 -8.40
C SER A 215 7.30 -3.66 -7.04
N TYR A 216 6.72 -4.13 -5.93
CA TYR A 216 7.26 -3.88 -4.59
C TYR A 216 8.66 -4.45 -4.42
N THR A 217 8.88 -5.65 -4.94
CA THR A 217 10.20 -6.31 -4.92
C THR A 217 11.22 -5.54 -5.75
N LEU A 218 10.84 -5.13 -6.97
CA LEU A 218 11.66 -4.26 -7.82
C LEU A 218 12.12 -3.02 -7.05
N TYR A 219 11.20 -2.33 -6.37
CA TYR A 219 11.51 -1.14 -5.61
C TYR A 219 12.43 -1.45 -4.41
N ALA A 220 12.16 -2.51 -3.65
CA ALA A 220 13.02 -2.93 -2.53
C ALA A 220 14.46 -3.20 -2.97
N TYR A 221 14.66 -3.91 -4.09
CA TYR A 221 16.00 -4.17 -4.62
C TYR A 221 16.71 -2.90 -5.11
N SER A 222 15.97 -1.91 -5.62
CA SER A 222 16.55 -0.61 -5.96
C SER A 222 17.07 0.14 -4.72
N ILE A 223 16.47 -0.08 -3.55
CA ILE A 223 16.97 0.44 -2.27
C ILE A 223 18.22 -0.36 -1.86
N PHE A 224 18.17 -1.69 -1.86
CA PHE A 224 19.30 -2.54 -1.46
C PHE A 224 20.58 -2.24 -2.25
N LEU A 225 20.46 -1.88 -3.54
CA LEU A 225 21.62 -1.49 -4.35
C LEU A 225 22.45 -0.35 -3.73
N LYS A 226 21.81 0.59 -3.01
CA LYS A 226 22.50 1.69 -2.31
C LYS A 226 23.36 1.18 -1.12
N TYR A 227 22.99 0.05 -0.52
CA TYR A 227 23.58 -0.48 0.71
C TYR A 227 24.52 -1.68 0.47
N PHE A 228 24.51 -2.27 -0.73
CA PHE A 228 25.37 -3.38 -1.13
C PHE A 228 26.08 -3.11 -2.47
N PRO A 229 26.93 -2.07 -2.57
CA PRO A 229 27.62 -1.72 -3.81
C PRO A 229 28.50 -2.87 -4.33
N GLU A 230 29.02 -3.71 -3.45
CA GLU A 230 29.81 -4.89 -3.78
C GLU A 230 28.98 -6.01 -4.46
N LYS A 231 27.65 -5.96 -4.34
CA LYS A 231 26.71 -6.88 -5.02
C LYS A 231 26.08 -6.26 -6.27
N GLY A 232 26.63 -5.15 -6.77
CA GLY A 232 26.01 -4.33 -7.81
C GLY A 232 25.58 -5.10 -9.06
N GLU A 233 26.45 -5.95 -9.62
CA GLU A 233 26.12 -6.75 -10.81
C GLU A 233 24.96 -7.73 -10.56
N TYR A 234 24.99 -8.40 -9.41
CA TYR A 234 23.96 -9.36 -9.01
C TYR A 234 22.60 -8.69 -8.81
N LEU A 235 22.57 -7.58 -8.07
CA LEU A 235 21.35 -6.83 -7.78
C LEU A 235 20.78 -6.22 -9.06
N ASN A 236 21.60 -5.63 -9.91
CA ASN A 236 21.15 -5.08 -11.20
C ASN A 236 20.55 -6.16 -12.10
N ALA A 237 21.14 -7.35 -12.17
CA ALA A 237 20.58 -8.46 -12.93
C ALA A 237 19.19 -8.88 -12.42
N LYS A 238 19.00 -8.97 -11.09
CA LYS A 238 17.69 -9.27 -10.49
C LYS A 238 16.67 -8.15 -10.72
N ILE A 239 17.06 -6.89 -10.53
CA ILE A 239 16.24 -5.71 -10.79
C ILE A 239 15.71 -5.73 -12.23
N GLN A 240 16.60 -5.99 -13.21
CA GLN A 240 16.21 -6.05 -14.61
C GLN A 240 15.19 -7.17 -14.86
N LYS A 241 15.37 -8.35 -14.25
CA LYS A 241 14.41 -9.46 -14.35
C LYS A 241 13.04 -9.11 -13.75
N PHE A 242 12.99 -8.43 -12.60
CA PHE A 242 11.71 -7.99 -12.02
C PHE A 242 11.03 -6.93 -12.88
N TYR A 243 11.79 -5.94 -13.36
CA TYR A 243 11.26 -4.91 -14.23
C TYR A 243 10.74 -5.48 -15.56
N ASN A 244 11.48 -6.41 -16.17
CA ASN A 244 11.05 -7.11 -17.37
C ASN A 244 9.77 -7.92 -17.16
N PHE A 245 9.56 -8.51 -15.97
CA PHE A 245 8.28 -9.15 -15.65
C PHE A 245 7.13 -8.14 -15.70
N ILE A 246 7.29 -6.97 -15.06
CA ILE A 246 6.26 -5.91 -15.06
C ILE A 246 5.96 -5.45 -16.48
N LYS A 247 7.01 -5.20 -17.29
CA LYS A 247 6.88 -4.81 -18.70
C LYS A 247 6.18 -5.87 -19.54
N LYS A 248 6.61 -7.14 -19.46
CA LYS A 248 6.00 -8.27 -20.21
C LYS A 248 4.54 -8.54 -19.82
N LYS A 249 4.11 -8.13 -18.62
CA LYS A 249 2.74 -8.34 -18.12
C LYS A 249 1.83 -7.12 -18.23
N GLN A 250 2.35 -5.99 -18.71
CA GLN A 250 1.49 -4.86 -19.09
C GLN A 250 0.72 -5.25 -20.36
N LEU A 251 -0.58 -4.99 -20.37
CA LEU A 251 -1.43 -5.16 -21.54
C LEU A 251 -1.21 -4.02 -22.54
N ASP A 252 -1.58 -4.21 -23.81
CA ASP A 252 -1.43 -3.20 -24.87
C ASP A 252 -2.14 -1.86 -24.54
N ASN A 253 -3.18 -1.90 -23.70
CA ASN A 253 -3.90 -0.72 -23.24
C ASN A 253 -3.30 -0.09 -21.97
N GLY A 254 -2.16 -0.55 -21.48
CA GLY A 254 -1.45 -0.02 -20.31
C GLY A 254 -1.80 -0.67 -18.98
N ALA A 255 -2.80 -1.55 -18.91
CA ALA A 255 -3.25 -2.14 -17.66
C ALA A 255 -2.41 -3.34 -17.18
N TRP A 256 -2.58 -3.73 -15.92
CA TRP A 256 -2.09 -5.00 -15.37
C TRP A 256 -3.22 -5.80 -14.72
N PHE A 257 -3.28 -7.09 -15.03
CA PHE A 257 -4.02 -8.02 -14.17
C PHE A 257 -3.33 -8.15 -12.82
N TYR A 258 -4.12 -8.23 -11.74
CA TYR A 258 -3.60 -8.48 -10.40
C TYR A 258 -2.77 -9.77 -10.33
N ALA A 259 -3.36 -10.89 -10.75
CA ALA A 259 -2.69 -12.18 -10.95
C ALA A 259 -2.60 -12.48 -12.46
N PRO A 260 -1.49 -12.12 -13.14
CA PRO A 260 -1.42 -12.12 -14.60
C PRO A 260 -1.39 -13.52 -15.24
N LEU A 261 -1.25 -14.58 -14.45
CA LEU A 261 -1.28 -15.97 -14.92
C LEU A 261 -2.61 -16.67 -14.61
N GLU A 262 -3.59 -15.99 -14.02
CA GLU A 262 -4.92 -16.55 -13.72
C GLU A 262 -5.97 -16.08 -14.73
N SER A 263 -6.77 -17.02 -15.24
CA SER A 263 -7.82 -16.72 -16.23
C SER A 263 -8.93 -15.81 -15.69
N ASN A 264 -9.23 -15.88 -14.39
CA ASN A 264 -10.27 -15.10 -13.72
C ASN A 264 -9.70 -13.99 -12.81
N SER A 265 -8.63 -13.32 -13.26
CA SER A 265 -8.06 -12.16 -12.57
C SER A 265 -8.90 -10.89 -12.75
N PHE A 266 -8.60 -9.87 -11.94
CA PHE A 266 -9.22 -8.55 -11.94
C PHE A 266 -8.17 -7.45 -12.22
N ILE A 267 -8.66 -6.23 -12.47
CA ILE A 267 -7.86 -5.01 -12.62
C ILE A 267 -8.46 -3.96 -11.69
N ASP A 268 -7.69 -3.52 -10.70
CA ASP A 268 -8.10 -2.51 -9.72
C ASP A 268 -7.18 -1.29 -9.67
N CYS A 269 -7.68 -0.22 -9.09
CA CYS A 269 -7.09 1.11 -9.20
C CYS A 269 -5.83 1.22 -8.35
N PHE A 270 -5.92 0.96 -7.05
CA PHE A 270 -4.77 1.15 -6.15
C PHE A 270 -3.57 0.25 -6.49
N HIS A 271 -3.75 -1.01 -6.90
CA HIS A 271 -2.59 -1.84 -7.29
C HIS A 271 -1.94 -1.36 -8.60
N SER A 272 -2.74 -0.84 -9.54
CA SER A 272 -2.22 -0.22 -10.75
C SER A 272 -1.37 1.02 -10.40
N CYS A 273 -1.85 1.84 -9.46
CA CYS A 273 -1.08 2.98 -8.93
C CYS A 273 0.22 2.53 -8.26
N ILE A 274 0.17 1.49 -7.43
CA ILE A 274 1.36 0.92 -6.75
C ILE A 274 2.40 0.44 -7.76
N ILE A 275 2.00 -0.24 -8.83
CA ILE A 275 2.93 -0.67 -9.89
C ILE A 275 3.64 0.54 -10.49
N LEU A 276 2.88 1.57 -10.87
CA LEU A 276 3.43 2.78 -11.48
C LEU A 276 4.36 3.54 -10.53
N LYS A 277 3.96 3.74 -9.27
CA LYS A 277 4.79 4.39 -8.24
C LYS A 277 6.09 3.63 -8.00
N ASN A 278 6.03 2.30 -7.90
CA ASN A 278 7.22 1.49 -7.65
C ASN A 278 8.19 1.51 -8.84
N VAL A 279 7.68 1.48 -10.09
CA VAL A 279 8.52 1.64 -11.28
C VAL A 279 9.14 3.03 -11.33
N PHE A 280 8.37 4.08 -11.06
CA PHE A 280 8.88 5.46 -11.01
C PHE A 280 9.98 5.62 -9.95
N LYS A 281 9.74 5.15 -8.72
CA LYS A 281 10.72 5.23 -7.63
C LYS A 281 11.98 4.41 -7.93
N ALA A 282 11.84 3.20 -8.49
CA ALA A 282 12.98 2.39 -8.91
C ALA A 282 13.78 3.09 -10.02
N GLN A 283 13.11 3.65 -11.04
CA GLN A 283 13.77 4.42 -12.08
C GLN A 283 14.52 5.63 -11.51
N ARG A 284 13.95 6.33 -10.53
CA ARG A 284 14.61 7.45 -9.85
C ARG A 284 15.89 7.01 -9.11
N ASN A 285 15.88 5.83 -8.50
CA ASN A 285 17.05 5.28 -7.80
C ASN A 285 18.15 4.79 -8.76
N LEU A 286 17.78 4.31 -9.95
CA LEU A 286 18.68 3.58 -10.85
C LEU A 286 19.14 4.41 -12.06
N GLY A 287 18.24 5.21 -12.64
CA GLY A 287 18.47 6.01 -13.84
C GLY A 287 18.52 5.24 -15.16
N CYS A 288 18.32 3.93 -15.16
CA CYS A 288 18.60 3.06 -16.33
C CYS A 288 17.53 2.00 -16.66
N LEU A 289 16.32 2.10 -16.11
CA LEU A 289 15.21 1.21 -16.50
C LEU A 289 14.68 1.59 -17.88
N GLN A 290 15.07 0.82 -18.89
CA GLN A 290 14.71 1.08 -20.28
C GLN A 290 13.19 1.17 -20.50
N ASP A 291 12.74 2.20 -21.22
CA ASP A 291 11.34 2.48 -21.57
C ASP A 291 10.41 2.71 -20.37
N SER A 292 10.94 2.99 -19.17
CA SER A 292 10.11 3.20 -17.97
C SER A 292 9.06 4.28 -18.15
N ASP A 293 9.41 5.36 -18.86
CA ASP A 293 8.50 6.48 -19.08
C ASP A 293 7.30 6.08 -19.94
N LEU A 294 7.48 5.22 -20.94
CA LEU A 294 6.40 4.70 -21.77
C LEU A 294 5.49 3.75 -20.98
N ILE A 295 6.07 2.89 -20.14
CA ILE A 295 5.32 2.00 -19.24
C ILE A 295 4.47 2.82 -18.26
N ILE A 296 5.07 3.86 -17.68
CA ILE A 296 4.40 4.74 -16.72
C ILE A 296 3.28 5.54 -17.40
N GLN A 297 3.58 6.16 -18.55
CA GLN A 297 2.62 6.97 -19.29
C GLN A 297 1.40 6.14 -19.72
N SER A 298 1.61 4.98 -20.33
CA SER A 298 0.51 4.12 -20.79
C SER A 298 -0.38 3.63 -19.64
N GLY A 299 0.22 3.24 -18.51
CA GLY A 299 -0.55 2.82 -17.34
C GLY A 299 -1.29 3.97 -16.65
N TYR A 300 -0.72 5.17 -16.63
CA TYR A 300 -1.40 6.36 -16.08
C TYR A 300 -2.55 6.82 -16.99
N GLU A 301 -2.39 6.76 -18.31
CA GLU A 301 -3.49 7.01 -19.25
C GLU A 301 -4.60 5.96 -19.09
N TYR A 302 -4.27 4.68 -18.89
CA TYR A 302 -5.26 3.66 -18.56
C TYR A 302 -6.05 4.02 -17.29
N LEU A 303 -5.38 4.48 -16.24
CA LEU A 303 -6.01 4.90 -14.99
C LEU A 303 -7.05 6.00 -15.23
N LYS A 304 -6.65 7.09 -15.90
CA LYS A 304 -7.53 8.22 -16.20
C LYS A 304 -8.72 7.81 -17.07
N ASN A 305 -8.51 6.99 -18.09
CA ASN A 305 -9.56 6.65 -19.05
C ASN A 305 -10.55 5.58 -18.56
N HIS A 306 -10.14 4.68 -17.66
CA HIS A 306 -10.96 3.52 -17.27
C HIS A 306 -11.49 3.55 -15.83
N PHE A 307 -10.90 4.36 -14.95
CA PHE A 307 -11.32 4.41 -13.55
C PHE A 307 -11.98 5.73 -13.17
N PHE A 308 -11.64 6.84 -13.81
CA PHE A 308 -12.24 8.14 -13.48
C PHE A 308 -13.74 8.17 -13.79
N GLU A 309 -14.56 8.55 -12.80
CA GLU A 309 -15.99 8.79 -12.96
C GLU A 309 -16.25 10.31 -13.00
N GLU A 310 -16.36 10.88 -14.21
CA GLU A 310 -16.47 12.33 -14.42
C GLU A 310 -17.58 13.00 -13.58
N LYS A 311 -18.76 12.38 -13.51
CA LYS A 311 -19.90 12.92 -12.74
C LYS A 311 -19.64 13.02 -11.24
N ILE A 312 -18.70 12.24 -10.72
CA ILE A 312 -18.39 12.16 -9.30
C ILE A 312 -17.01 12.76 -9.01
N GLY A 313 -16.12 12.92 -10.00
CA GLY A 313 -14.76 13.42 -9.79
C GLY A 313 -13.87 12.46 -8.98
N LEU A 314 -14.20 11.16 -8.95
CA LEU A 314 -13.46 10.14 -8.20
C LEU A 314 -13.10 8.95 -9.10
N PHE A 315 -12.05 8.23 -8.71
CA PHE A 315 -11.61 7.00 -9.35
C PHE A 315 -12.31 5.79 -8.72
N LYS A 316 -12.87 4.94 -9.59
CA LYS A 316 -13.52 3.67 -9.25
C LYS A 316 -12.50 2.66 -8.75
N ARG A 317 -12.99 1.63 -8.07
CA ARG A 317 -12.15 0.54 -7.54
C ARG A 317 -11.64 -0.40 -8.62
N PHE A 318 -12.49 -0.73 -9.60
CA PHE A 318 -12.21 -1.76 -10.61
C PHE A 318 -12.59 -1.27 -11.99
N SER A 319 -11.72 -1.50 -12.98
CA SER A 319 -12.06 -1.46 -14.41
C SER A 319 -12.48 -2.85 -14.90
N LYS A 320 -11.99 -3.91 -14.24
CA LYS A 320 -12.45 -5.29 -14.40
C LYS A 320 -12.54 -5.93 -13.02
N THR A 321 -13.71 -6.47 -12.65
CA THR A 321 -13.91 -7.17 -11.37
C THR A 321 -14.22 -8.65 -11.58
N ASN A 322 -13.84 -9.48 -10.60
CA ASN A 322 -14.19 -10.89 -10.51
C ASN A 322 -15.03 -11.22 -9.25
N LYS A 323 -15.47 -10.18 -8.53
CA LYS A 323 -16.24 -10.29 -7.28
C LYS A 323 -17.24 -9.14 -7.14
N LEU A 324 -18.31 -9.40 -6.39
CA LEU A 324 -19.26 -8.36 -6.01
C LEU A 324 -18.60 -7.42 -4.96
N SER A 325 -18.93 -6.13 -5.01
CA SER A 325 -18.49 -5.12 -4.06
C SER A 325 -19.68 -4.32 -3.57
N LEU A 326 -19.80 -4.14 -2.25
CA LEU A 326 -20.75 -3.20 -1.63
C LEU A 326 -20.16 -1.79 -1.46
N ILE A 327 -18.90 -1.61 -1.88
CA ILE A 327 -18.23 -0.31 -1.91
C ILE A 327 -18.29 0.25 -3.32
N LYS A 328 -18.73 1.51 -3.42
CA LYS A 328 -18.77 2.28 -4.66
C LYS A 328 -17.44 3.01 -4.90
N PHE A 329 -16.95 3.74 -3.89
CA PHE A 329 -15.67 4.43 -3.92
C PHE A 329 -14.88 4.16 -2.64
N ASP A 330 -13.57 4.01 -2.77
CA ASP A 330 -12.65 3.75 -1.67
C ASP A 330 -11.67 4.92 -1.58
N LEU A 331 -11.40 5.40 -0.37
CA LEU A 331 -10.42 6.47 -0.17
C LEU A 331 -9.02 5.97 -0.51
N TYR A 332 -8.70 4.69 -0.32
CA TYR A 332 -7.38 4.15 -0.64
C TYR A 332 -7.09 4.29 -2.13
N ASP A 333 -8.02 3.89 -2.99
CA ASP A 333 -7.91 4.02 -4.46
C ASP A 333 -7.59 5.46 -4.86
N ASN A 334 -8.35 6.40 -4.31
CA ASN A 334 -8.22 7.82 -4.65
C ASN A 334 -6.97 8.47 -4.04
N ALA A 335 -6.55 8.06 -2.83
CA ALA A 335 -5.31 8.50 -2.21
C ALA A 335 -4.08 8.03 -3.02
N GLU A 336 -4.12 6.82 -3.56
CA GLU A 336 -3.07 6.26 -4.39
C GLU A 336 -2.96 6.97 -5.75
N VAL A 337 -4.10 7.32 -6.37
CA VAL A 337 -4.12 8.16 -7.58
C VAL A 337 -3.59 9.56 -7.27
N LEU A 338 -3.99 10.18 -6.16
CA LEU A 338 -3.49 11.50 -5.76
C LEU A 338 -1.97 11.49 -5.54
N ALA A 339 -1.43 10.46 -4.89
CA ALA A 339 0.02 10.32 -4.72
C ALA A 339 0.72 10.16 -6.08
N LEU A 340 0.13 9.37 -6.99
CA LEU A 340 0.69 9.15 -8.31
C LEU A 340 0.65 10.42 -9.18
N SER A 341 -0.46 11.16 -9.20
CA SER A 341 -0.57 12.40 -9.99
C SER A 341 0.44 13.46 -9.52
N LYS A 342 0.66 13.59 -8.20
CA LYS A 342 1.72 14.45 -7.65
C LYS A 342 3.12 13.99 -8.06
N LEU A 343 3.40 12.69 -8.05
CA LEU A 343 4.68 12.14 -8.50
C LEU A 343 4.94 12.41 -9.99
N LEU A 344 3.88 12.33 -10.81
CA LEU A 344 3.93 12.58 -12.25
C LEU A 344 3.76 14.07 -12.63
N VAL A 345 3.58 14.95 -11.64
CA VAL A 345 3.41 16.40 -11.82
C VAL A 345 2.17 16.75 -12.67
N ASP A 346 1.12 15.93 -12.56
CA ASP A 346 -0.22 16.21 -13.12
C ASP A 346 -1.03 17.01 -12.10
N ASN A 347 -0.79 18.33 -12.08
CA ASN A 347 -1.40 19.24 -11.09
C ASN A 347 -2.92 19.32 -11.25
N ASP A 348 -3.44 19.21 -12.48
CA ASP A 348 -4.88 19.30 -12.75
C ASP A 348 -5.63 18.14 -12.08
N VAL A 349 -5.13 16.91 -12.24
CA VAL A 349 -5.68 15.74 -11.54
C VAL A 349 -5.42 15.84 -10.04
N ALA A 350 -4.24 16.26 -9.60
CA ALA A 350 -3.91 16.33 -8.18
C ALA A 350 -4.81 17.31 -7.40
N GLU A 351 -5.00 18.53 -7.90
CA GLU A 351 -5.80 19.56 -7.23
C GLU A 351 -7.29 19.18 -7.23
N SER A 352 -7.84 18.84 -8.39
CA SER A 352 -9.26 18.46 -8.50
C SER A 352 -9.63 17.22 -7.68
N LEU A 353 -8.76 16.20 -7.67
CA LEU A 353 -8.99 14.99 -6.88
C LEU A 353 -8.83 15.25 -5.39
N GLN A 354 -7.87 16.07 -4.96
CA GLN A 354 -7.69 16.42 -3.56
C GLN A 354 -8.94 17.11 -3.01
N ASP A 355 -9.43 18.14 -3.69
CA ASP A 355 -10.65 18.86 -3.31
C ASP A 355 -11.84 17.91 -3.20
N ARG A 356 -11.96 17.00 -4.19
CA ARG A 356 -13.05 16.04 -4.20
C ARG A 356 -12.94 14.99 -3.09
N ILE A 357 -11.73 14.55 -2.74
CA ILE A 357 -11.50 13.67 -1.60
C ILE A 357 -11.96 14.35 -0.31
N PHE A 358 -11.59 15.62 -0.10
CA PHE A 358 -12.03 16.38 1.07
C PHE A 358 -13.56 16.47 1.16
N GLU A 359 -14.23 16.82 0.08
CA GLU A 359 -15.70 16.94 0.06
C GLU A 359 -16.41 15.62 0.38
N VAL A 360 -15.90 14.50 -0.16
CA VAL A 360 -16.59 13.20 -0.10
C VAL A 360 -16.26 12.43 1.17
N PHE A 361 -14.97 12.33 1.51
CA PHE A 361 -14.48 11.42 2.55
C PHE A 361 -14.19 12.11 3.89
N VAL A 362 -14.06 13.43 3.94
CA VAL A 362 -13.77 14.18 5.16
C VAL A 362 -15.02 14.93 5.60
N LYS A 363 -15.54 14.64 6.80
CA LYS A 363 -16.75 15.30 7.34
C LYS A 363 -16.47 16.35 8.40
N SER A 364 -15.33 16.26 9.05
CA SER A 364 -14.77 17.26 9.95
C SER A 364 -13.26 17.09 10.03
N ASP A 365 -12.54 18.00 10.68
CA ASP A 365 -11.07 17.98 10.79
C ASP A 365 -10.49 16.68 11.36
N LYS A 366 -11.32 15.83 11.98
CA LYS A 366 -10.90 14.59 12.64
C LYS A 366 -11.72 13.38 12.21
N GLU A 367 -12.57 13.50 11.21
CA GLU A 367 -13.43 12.41 10.74
C GLU A 367 -13.22 12.13 9.26
N ILE A 368 -12.38 11.13 8.99
CA ILE A 368 -12.03 10.65 7.66
C ILE A 368 -12.64 9.26 7.49
N PHE A 369 -13.48 9.11 6.47
CA PHE A 369 -14.14 7.86 6.13
C PHE A 369 -13.39 7.16 5.02
N SER A 370 -13.26 5.86 5.13
CA SER A 370 -12.40 5.10 4.20
C SER A 370 -13.13 4.61 2.95
N ALA A 371 -14.47 4.66 2.94
CA ALA A 371 -15.25 4.20 1.81
C ALA A 371 -16.64 4.84 1.76
N ILE A 372 -17.19 4.92 0.54
CA ILE A 372 -18.58 5.21 0.25
C ILE A 372 -19.23 3.92 -0.25
N ASN A 373 -20.30 3.46 0.40
CA ASN A 373 -21.01 2.26 -0.02
C ASN A 373 -21.92 2.52 -1.24
N ILE A 374 -22.54 1.46 -1.77
CA ILE A 374 -23.46 1.56 -2.93
C ILE A 374 -24.69 2.45 -2.68
N LEU A 375 -25.06 2.70 -1.41
CA LEU A 375 -26.16 3.59 -1.03
C LEU A 375 -25.72 5.06 -0.90
N GLY A 376 -24.43 5.35 -1.10
CA GLY A 376 -23.87 6.70 -0.95
C GLY A 376 -23.47 7.07 0.49
N ASN A 377 -23.57 6.13 1.44
CA ASN A 377 -23.22 6.41 2.84
C ASN A 377 -21.72 6.26 3.08
N PRO A 378 -21.10 7.20 3.82
CA PRO A 378 -19.71 7.06 4.26
C PRO A 378 -19.62 6.04 5.41
N ILE A 379 -18.61 5.17 5.35
CA ILE A 379 -18.39 4.08 6.31
C ILE A 379 -16.91 3.95 6.69
N ASN A 380 -16.60 3.12 7.70
CA ASN A 380 -15.24 2.90 8.20
C ASN A 380 -14.55 4.21 8.61
N LYS A 381 -15.12 4.89 9.60
CA LYS A 381 -14.58 6.13 10.15
C LYS A 381 -13.23 5.89 10.83
N ASN A 382 -12.22 6.68 10.48
CA ASN A 382 -10.91 6.77 11.11
C ASN A 382 -10.14 5.44 11.18
N THR A 383 -10.31 4.59 10.18
CA THR A 383 -9.51 3.36 10.04
C THR A 383 -8.16 3.69 9.41
N LEU A 384 -7.08 3.60 10.20
CA LEU A 384 -5.78 4.20 9.82
C LEU A 384 -5.11 3.49 8.66
N ARG A 385 -5.11 2.15 8.69
CA ARG A 385 -4.48 1.31 7.64
C ARG A 385 -5.18 1.47 6.30
N TRP A 386 -6.50 1.61 6.33
CA TRP A 386 -7.36 1.64 5.16
C TRP A 386 -8.47 2.65 5.44
N ALA A 387 -8.29 3.94 5.20
CA ALA A 387 -7.23 4.52 4.36
C ALA A 387 -6.69 5.89 4.80
N VAL A 388 -6.80 6.24 6.09
CA VAL A 388 -6.32 7.56 6.58
C VAL A 388 -4.82 7.74 6.32
N MET A 389 -3.97 6.77 6.66
CA MET A 389 -2.52 6.92 6.48
C MET A 389 -2.09 7.01 5.00
N PRO A 390 -2.62 6.18 4.07
CA PRO A 390 -2.40 6.38 2.63
C PRO A 390 -2.78 7.79 2.15
N PHE A 391 -3.90 8.33 2.63
CA PHE A 391 -4.34 9.67 2.29
C PHE A 391 -3.42 10.76 2.87
N LEU A 392 -3.04 10.67 4.14
CA LEU A 392 -2.08 11.63 4.71
C LEU A 392 -0.71 11.56 4.02
N TYR A 393 -0.27 10.37 3.63
CA TYR A 393 0.94 10.19 2.82
C TYR A 393 0.82 10.93 1.49
N SER A 394 -0.28 10.77 0.75
CA SER A 394 -0.46 11.47 -0.53
C SER A 394 -0.57 13.00 -0.39
N LEU A 395 -1.02 13.50 0.76
CA LEU A 395 -0.96 14.94 1.05
C LEU A 395 0.48 15.44 1.28
N SER A 396 1.35 14.58 1.82
CA SER A 396 2.73 14.93 2.20
C SER A 396 3.77 14.89 1.07
N THR A 397 3.47 14.22 -0.06
CA THR A 397 4.42 13.86 -1.14
C THR A 397 4.62 14.92 -2.23
#